data_AF-A0A2V8R1F0-F1
#
_entry.id   AF-A0A2V8R1F0-F1
#
_cell.length_a   1.000
_cell.length_b   1.000
_cell.length_c   1.000
_cell.angle_alpha   90.00
_cell.angle_beta   90.00
_cell.angle_gamma   90.00
#
_symmetry.space_group_name_H-M   'P 1'
#
loop_
_entity.id
_entity.type
_entity.pdbx_description
1 polymer ?
#
loop_
_entity_poly.entity_id
_entity_poly.type
_entity_poly.pdbx_seq_one_letter_code
_entity_poly.pdbx_strand_id
1 'polypeptide(L)'
;DSNGRGFLEVGGSHTLEKFMNEAAHDVSDPEKKISVGERLRARRVLDGDADERREARERADFRIGALGSGSDYTPFLQHLGVASMNLGYGGEDGGGSYHSIYDSFDNYVRFIDPTFDYGVALSETAGRVVLRFADADTLPLSFGDFTETVGRYVREVSKLADDTREEIAEKNRRINEGTFRAVSDPTETYVAPKAEAPAPYLNFAPLQNALARLQESTKNYQAALNSTAAQERLRSRETQGQLDEVLKGVEHSMTRDAGLPRRPWFKHQIYAPGFYTGYGVKTLPGIREAVEQHNWKEADEQVTVAASTIQQVAAEIDRATALLQGGR
;
A
#
# COMPACT_ATOMS: atom_id res chain seq x y z
N ASP A 1 -17.85 12.80 2.18
CA ASP A 1 -18.27 12.33 3.52
C ASP A 1 -17.13 11.91 4.43
N SER A 2 -15.89 12.37 4.22
CA SER A 2 -14.73 11.85 4.97
C SER A 2 -13.65 12.88 5.24
N ASN A 3 -13.99 14.17 5.16
CA ASN A 3 -13.05 15.22 5.57
C ASN A 3 -13.55 15.84 6.86
N GLY A 4 -12.65 15.92 7.83
CA GLY A 4 -12.89 16.59 9.09
C GLY A 4 -11.58 17.12 9.65
N ARG A 5 -11.68 17.68 10.84
CA ARG A 5 -10.56 18.26 11.56
C ARG A 5 -9.54 17.19 11.97
N GLY A 6 -8.26 17.48 11.78
CA GLY A 6 -7.17 16.69 12.35
C GLY A 6 -5.97 16.51 11.43
N PHE A 7 -5.63 15.27 11.13
CA PHE A 7 -4.37 14.89 10.49
C PHE A 7 -4.59 14.48 9.04
N LEU A 8 -3.59 14.70 8.19
CA LEU A 8 -3.60 14.21 6.81
C LEU A 8 -3.70 12.67 6.81
N GLU A 9 -4.69 12.15 6.11
CA GLU A 9 -4.85 10.74 5.80
C GLU A 9 -4.64 10.55 4.30
N VAL A 10 -3.73 9.64 3.93
CA VAL A 10 -3.46 9.37 2.51
C VAL A 10 -3.16 7.90 2.28
N GLY A 11 -3.77 7.36 1.23
CA GLY A 11 -3.44 6.07 0.67
C GLY A 11 -3.35 6.13 -0.85
N GLY A 12 -2.53 5.29 -1.45
CA GLY A 12 -2.36 5.28 -2.89
C GLY A 12 -1.45 4.19 -3.40
N SER A 13 -1.16 4.28 -4.69
CA SER A 13 -0.01 3.62 -5.31
C SER A 13 1.28 4.14 -4.67
N HIS A 14 2.12 3.25 -4.15
CA HIS A 14 3.36 3.66 -3.45
C HIS A 14 4.38 4.33 -4.36
N THR A 15 4.19 4.26 -5.68
CA THR A 15 4.93 5.03 -6.68
C THR A 15 4.69 6.55 -6.56
N LEU A 16 3.61 6.97 -5.89
CA LEU A 16 3.23 8.35 -5.62
C LEU A 16 3.63 8.83 -4.21
N GLU A 17 4.29 8.00 -3.39
CA GLU A 17 4.61 8.33 -2.00
C GLU A 17 5.45 9.60 -1.88
N LYS A 18 6.58 9.65 -2.60
CA LYS A 18 7.46 10.82 -2.62
C LYS A 18 6.73 12.09 -3.10
N PHE A 19 5.97 11.97 -4.19
CA PHE A 19 5.21 13.08 -4.74
C PHE A 19 4.19 13.66 -3.73
N MET A 20 3.49 12.79 -3.01
CA MET A 20 2.59 13.22 -1.94
C MET A 20 3.34 13.89 -0.79
N ASN A 21 4.51 13.36 -0.39
CA ASN A 21 5.32 13.95 0.67
C ASN A 21 5.73 15.38 0.31
N GLU A 22 6.16 15.62 -0.93
CA GLU A 22 6.51 16.96 -1.43
C GLU A 22 5.29 17.90 -1.42
N ALA A 23 4.10 17.43 -1.81
CA ALA A 23 2.87 18.23 -1.74
C ALA A 23 2.44 18.53 -0.28
N ALA A 24 2.56 17.54 0.62
CA ALA A 24 2.18 17.66 2.03
C ALA A 24 3.13 18.56 2.83
N HIS A 25 4.38 18.72 2.40
CA HIS A 25 5.32 19.68 2.98
C HIS A 25 4.87 21.13 2.75
N ASP A 26 4.22 21.42 1.62
CA ASP A 26 3.92 22.79 1.21
C ASP A 26 2.53 23.27 1.63
N VAL A 27 1.71 22.41 2.24
CA VAL A 27 0.40 22.77 2.81
C VAL A 27 0.53 22.97 4.31
N SER A 28 0.09 24.13 4.80
CA SER A 28 0.08 24.43 6.23
C SER A 28 -1.15 23.82 6.90
N ASP A 29 -0.94 23.15 8.03
CA ASP A 29 -2.00 22.69 8.89
C ASP A 29 -2.74 23.90 9.52
N PRO A 30 -4.08 23.96 9.42
CA PRO A 30 -4.83 25.14 9.85
C PRO A 30 -4.72 25.46 11.34
N GLU A 31 -4.49 24.49 12.23
CA GLU A 31 -4.47 24.74 13.68
C GLU A 31 -3.06 24.93 14.23
N LYS A 32 -2.09 24.14 13.73
CA LYS A 32 -0.72 24.09 14.26
C LYS A 32 0.24 24.97 13.50
N LYS A 33 -0.13 25.44 12.29
CA LYS A 33 0.69 26.33 11.46
C LYS A 33 2.08 25.75 11.13
N ILE A 34 2.19 24.42 11.13
CA ILE A 34 3.30 23.63 10.58
C ILE A 34 2.83 22.95 9.30
N SER A 35 3.69 22.27 8.54
CA SER A 35 3.18 21.51 7.39
C SER A 35 2.29 20.35 7.82
N VAL A 36 1.33 19.97 6.96
CA VAL A 36 0.43 18.83 7.24
C VAL A 36 1.20 17.51 7.31
N GLY A 37 2.30 17.40 6.56
CA GLY A 37 3.24 16.27 6.66
C GLY A 37 3.98 16.21 7.99
N GLU A 38 4.45 17.34 8.52
CA GLU A 38 5.06 17.41 9.85
C GLU A 38 4.07 17.05 10.96
N ARG A 39 2.82 17.52 10.88
CA ARG A 39 1.78 17.16 11.86
C ARG A 39 1.48 15.66 11.84
N LEU A 40 1.35 15.06 10.66
CA LEU A 40 1.17 13.60 10.52
C LEU A 40 2.35 12.82 11.10
N ARG A 41 3.58 13.25 10.80
CA ARG A 41 4.80 12.63 11.34
C ARG A 41 4.84 12.70 12.86
N ALA A 42 4.52 13.84 13.45
CA ALA A 42 4.47 14.01 14.90
C ALA A 42 3.46 13.04 15.56
N ARG A 43 2.29 12.83 14.94
CA ARG A 43 1.31 11.84 15.41
C ARG A 43 1.87 10.43 15.39
N ARG A 44 2.51 10.00 14.30
CA ARG A 44 3.10 8.66 14.20
C ARG A 44 4.20 8.41 15.22
N VAL A 45 4.99 9.44 15.55
CA VAL A 45 5.99 9.36 16.62
C VAL A 45 5.36 9.12 18.00
N LEU A 46 4.16 9.65 18.24
CA LEU A 46 3.45 9.51 19.51
C LEU A 46 2.69 8.17 19.59
N ASP A 47 1.89 7.88 18.56
CA ASP A 47 0.86 6.85 18.60
C ASP A 47 1.31 5.52 17.96
N GLY A 48 2.30 5.56 17.06
CA GLY A 48 2.70 4.39 16.28
C GLY A 48 3.38 3.30 17.10
N ASP A 49 3.54 2.11 16.51
CA ASP A 49 4.33 1.03 17.10
C ASP A 49 5.86 1.33 17.04
N ALA A 50 6.68 0.38 17.51
CA ALA A 50 8.14 0.58 17.55
C ALA A 50 8.76 0.83 16.17
N ASP A 51 8.25 0.19 15.12
CA ASP A 51 8.75 0.34 13.76
C ASP A 51 8.23 1.65 13.15
N GLU A 52 6.96 1.98 13.32
CA GLU A 52 6.36 3.23 12.85
C GLU A 52 7.02 4.46 13.49
N ARG A 53 7.32 4.40 14.80
CA ARG A 53 8.03 5.47 15.51
C ARG A 53 9.45 5.66 14.97
N ARG A 54 10.15 4.57 14.68
CA ARG A 54 11.50 4.62 14.09
C ARG A 54 11.43 5.24 12.71
N GLU A 55 10.55 4.75 11.85
CA GLU A 55 10.36 5.26 10.50
C GLU A 55 10.00 6.75 10.47
N ALA A 56 9.08 7.19 11.34
CA ALA A 56 8.70 8.60 11.44
C ALA A 56 9.86 9.52 11.88
N ARG A 57 10.89 8.98 12.55
CA ARG A 57 12.10 9.74 12.95
C ARG A 57 13.19 9.70 11.90
N GLU A 58 13.36 8.58 11.21
CA GLU A 58 14.56 8.31 10.40
C GLU A 58 14.31 8.43 8.89
N ARG A 59 13.10 8.16 8.39
CA ARG A 59 12.80 8.30 6.96
C ARG A 59 12.66 9.75 6.55
N ALA A 60 13.12 10.09 5.35
CA ALA A 60 12.85 11.39 4.74
C ALA A 60 11.35 11.57 4.44
N ASP A 61 10.71 10.51 3.94
CA ASP A 61 9.30 10.50 3.54
C ASP A 61 8.45 9.67 4.53
N PHE A 62 7.25 10.16 4.85
CA PHE A 62 6.25 9.37 5.55
C PHE A 62 5.59 8.37 4.60
N ARG A 63 5.34 7.15 5.09
CA ARG A 63 4.63 6.13 4.30
C ARG A 63 3.19 6.51 4.00
N ILE A 64 2.71 6.28 2.78
CA ILE A 64 1.28 6.32 2.48
C ILE A 64 0.64 4.93 2.70
N GLY A 65 -0.66 4.89 2.95
CA GLY A 65 -1.40 3.63 3.05
C GLY A 65 -1.56 2.95 1.69
N ALA A 66 -1.69 1.62 1.67
CA ALA A 66 -2.13 0.93 0.46
C ALA A 66 -3.67 1.04 0.33
N LEU A 67 -4.17 1.26 -0.89
CA LEU A 67 -5.61 1.35 -1.13
C LEU A 67 -6.25 -0.05 -1.19
N GLY A 68 -7.28 -0.24 -0.37
CA GLY A 68 -8.19 -1.37 -0.44
C GLY A 68 -9.37 -1.06 -1.35
N SER A 69 -10.58 -1.05 -0.82
CA SER A 69 -11.75 -0.52 -1.52
C SER A 69 -12.47 0.49 -0.62
N GLY A 70 -13.68 0.88 -0.96
CA GLY A 70 -14.49 1.81 -0.18
C GLY A 70 -14.63 3.20 -0.79
N SER A 71 -14.08 3.43 -1.99
CA SER A 71 -14.36 4.62 -2.79
C SER A 71 -14.11 4.36 -4.29
N ASP A 72 -14.33 5.38 -5.11
CA ASP A 72 -14.32 5.33 -6.57
C ASP A 72 -12.94 5.06 -7.19
N TYR A 73 -11.85 5.15 -6.42
CA TYR A 73 -10.52 4.73 -6.88
C TYR A 73 -10.43 3.23 -7.19
N THR A 74 -11.38 2.43 -6.72
CA THR A 74 -11.33 0.96 -6.80
C THR A 74 -11.17 0.42 -8.24
N PRO A 75 -12.06 0.78 -9.20
CA PRO A 75 -11.90 0.35 -10.59
C PRO A 75 -10.61 0.88 -11.25
N PHE A 76 -10.15 2.07 -10.91
CA PHE A 76 -8.92 2.63 -11.50
C PHE A 76 -7.70 1.84 -11.06
N LEU A 77 -7.53 1.62 -9.76
CA LEU A 77 -6.35 0.96 -9.24
C LEU A 77 -6.42 -0.55 -9.44
N GLN A 78 -7.42 -1.21 -8.85
CA GLN A 78 -7.38 -2.67 -8.75
C GLN A 78 -7.84 -3.40 -10.01
N HIS A 79 -8.59 -2.74 -10.90
CA HIS A 79 -9.05 -3.36 -12.14
C HIS A 79 -8.23 -2.91 -13.36
N LEU A 80 -8.01 -1.60 -13.52
CA LEU A 80 -7.32 -1.04 -14.70
C LEU A 80 -5.80 -0.92 -14.53
N GLY A 81 -5.30 -0.89 -13.29
CA GLY A 81 -3.88 -0.67 -13.03
C GLY A 81 -3.46 0.78 -13.30
N VAL A 82 -4.31 1.74 -12.94
CA VAL A 82 -4.02 3.17 -13.02
C VAL A 82 -3.57 3.66 -11.65
N ALA A 83 -2.38 4.27 -11.58
CA ALA A 83 -1.86 4.80 -10.33
C ALA A 83 -2.87 5.78 -9.72
N SER A 84 -3.23 5.54 -8.46
CA SER A 84 -4.36 6.20 -7.80
C SER A 84 -3.98 6.67 -6.41
N MET A 85 -4.64 7.73 -5.94
CA MET A 85 -4.45 8.28 -4.61
C MET A 85 -5.79 8.73 -4.05
N ASN A 86 -5.98 8.51 -2.76
CA ASN A 86 -7.08 9.03 -1.97
C ASN A 86 -6.50 9.77 -0.77
N LEU A 87 -6.97 11.00 -0.52
CA LEU A 87 -6.49 11.83 0.57
C LEU A 87 -7.64 12.57 1.25
N GLY A 88 -7.44 12.89 2.53
CA GLY A 88 -8.41 13.61 3.36
C GLY A 88 -7.77 14.06 4.67
N TYR A 89 -8.57 14.67 5.54
CA TYR A 89 -8.20 14.98 6.92
C TYR A 89 -9.20 14.36 7.88
N GLY A 90 -8.73 13.99 9.08
CA GLY A 90 -9.61 13.50 10.13
C GLY A 90 -8.89 13.09 11.41
N GLY A 91 -9.66 12.50 12.32
CA GLY A 91 -9.17 11.92 13.57
C GLY A 91 -9.32 12.82 14.80
N GLU A 92 -9.85 14.05 14.63
CA GLU A 92 -10.18 14.97 15.73
C GLU A 92 -11.61 15.54 15.63
N ASP A 93 -12.39 15.04 14.69
CA ASP A 93 -13.77 15.40 14.33
C ASP A 93 -14.83 14.47 14.94
N GLY A 94 -14.40 13.41 15.64
CA GLY A 94 -15.29 12.40 16.18
C GLY A 94 -15.77 11.43 15.10
N GLY A 95 -16.96 10.85 15.26
CA GLY A 95 -17.51 9.90 14.30
C GLY A 95 -18.93 9.46 14.66
N GLY A 96 -19.44 8.47 13.93
CA GLY A 96 -20.74 7.84 14.21
C GLY A 96 -21.94 8.39 13.43
N SER A 97 -21.76 9.46 12.64
CA SER A 97 -22.80 9.97 11.73
C SER A 97 -22.79 9.32 10.34
N TYR A 98 -21.68 8.70 9.95
CA TYR A 98 -21.48 8.13 8.61
C TYR A 98 -22.64 7.21 8.17
N HIS A 99 -23.14 7.40 6.95
CA HIS A 99 -24.28 6.66 6.38
C HIS A 99 -25.55 6.68 7.25
N SER A 100 -25.74 7.73 8.06
CA SER A 100 -26.94 7.92 8.87
C SER A 100 -27.65 9.23 8.52
N ILE A 101 -28.87 9.38 9.01
CA ILE A 101 -29.64 10.64 8.89
C ILE A 101 -29.01 11.80 9.67
N TYR A 102 -28.01 11.53 10.52
CA TYR A 102 -27.29 12.54 11.29
C TYR A 102 -26.13 13.14 10.50
N ASP A 103 -25.74 12.55 9.36
CA ASP A 103 -24.82 13.16 8.42
C ASP A 103 -25.49 14.35 7.72
N SER A 104 -25.37 15.51 8.35
CA SER A 104 -26.08 16.73 8.00
C SER A 104 -25.17 17.93 8.10
N PHE A 105 -25.53 19.00 7.40
CA PHE A 105 -24.80 20.26 7.48
C PHE A 105 -24.71 20.79 8.93
N ASP A 106 -25.77 20.63 9.73
CA ASP A 106 -25.78 21.05 11.14
C ASP A 106 -24.76 20.26 11.98
N ASN A 107 -24.62 18.95 11.76
CA ASN A 107 -23.56 18.15 12.38
C ASN A 107 -22.17 18.64 11.95
N TYR A 108 -21.97 18.89 10.66
CA TYR A 108 -20.68 19.30 10.11
C TYR A 108 -20.18 20.61 10.73
N VAL A 109 -21.02 21.66 10.74
CA VAL A 109 -20.64 23.00 11.24
C VAL A 109 -20.55 23.10 12.75
N ARG A 110 -21.08 22.14 13.50
CA ARG A 110 -21.00 22.13 14.97
C ARG A 110 -19.84 21.30 15.49
N PHE A 111 -19.54 20.17 14.85
CA PHE A 111 -18.69 19.14 15.43
C PHE A 111 -17.53 18.70 14.54
N ILE A 112 -17.71 18.70 13.21
CA ILE A 112 -16.71 18.13 12.29
C ILE A 112 -15.63 19.15 11.93
N ASP A 113 -16.03 20.30 11.37
CA ASP A 113 -15.12 21.38 10.96
C ASP A 113 -15.85 22.74 11.05
N PRO A 114 -16.03 23.29 12.27
CA PRO A 114 -16.89 24.46 12.50
C PRO A 114 -16.51 25.74 11.76
N THR A 115 -15.23 25.89 11.41
CA THR A 115 -14.70 27.06 10.71
C THR A 115 -14.43 26.79 9.23
N PHE A 116 -14.66 25.57 8.74
CA PHE A 116 -14.34 25.11 7.38
C PHE A 116 -12.84 25.14 7.04
N ASP A 117 -11.98 25.31 8.03
CA ASP A 117 -10.54 25.47 7.83
C ASP A 117 -9.93 24.20 7.21
N TYR A 118 -10.42 23.02 7.59
CA TYR A 118 -9.97 21.75 7.01
C TYR A 118 -10.58 21.45 5.65
N GLY A 119 -11.78 21.97 5.35
CA GLY A 119 -12.30 22.00 3.99
C GLY A 119 -11.41 22.80 3.03
N VAL A 120 -10.89 23.95 3.49
CA VAL A 120 -9.92 24.75 2.74
C VAL A 120 -8.58 24.01 2.62
N ALA A 121 -8.07 23.42 3.70
CA ALA A 121 -6.82 22.65 3.67
C ALA A 121 -6.90 21.45 2.71
N LEU A 122 -8.01 20.71 2.70
CA LEU A 122 -8.23 19.64 1.74
C LEU A 122 -8.21 20.16 0.29
N SER A 123 -8.92 21.27 0.04
CA SER A 123 -8.98 21.88 -1.30
C SER A 123 -7.59 22.33 -1.76
N GLU A 124 -6.79 22.90 -0.87
CA GLU A 124 -5.40 23.32 -1.14
C GLU A 124 -4.49 22.10 -1.41
N THR A 125 -4.58 21.05 -0.59
CA THR A 125 -3.81 19.81 -0.77
C THR A 125 -4.15 19.11 -2.07
N ALA A 126 -5.44 18.84 -2.32
CA ALA A 126 -5.89 18.17 -3.54
C ALA A 126 -5.60 19.01 -4.78
N GLY A 127 -5.82 20.33 -4.71
CA GLY A 127 -5.51 21.26 -5.79
C GLY A 127 -4.03 21.26 -6.15
N ARG A 128 -3.12 21.27 -5.15
CA ARG A 128 -1.68 21.17 -5.39
C ARG A 128 -1.29 19.83 -6.00
N VAL A 129 -1.81 18.73 -5.48
CA VAL A 129 -1.58 17.39 -6.02
C VAL A 129 -1.98 17.33 -7.51
N VAL A 130 -3.19 17.80 -7.84
CA VAL A 130 -3.67 17.79 -9.24
C VAL A 130 -2.82 18.70 -10.13
N LEU A 131 -2.58 19.95 -9.73
CA LEU A 131 -1.83 20.92 -10.54
C LEU A 131 -0.38 20.46 -10.75
N ARG A 132 0.31 20.02 -9.69
CA ARG A 132 1.70 19.54 -9.82
C ARG A 132 1.80 18.30 -10.69
N PHE A 133 0.84 17.38 -10.60
CA PHE A 133 0.85 16.18 -11.43
C PHE A 133 0.56 16.52 -12.90
N ALA A 134 -0.40 17.43 -13.16
CA ALA A 134 -0.79 17.84 -14.50
C ALA A 134 0.29 18.69 -15.20
N ASP A 135 1.02 19.51 -14.46
CA ASP A 135 2.06 20.40 -14.99
C ASP A 135 3.48 19.81 -14.86
N ALA A 136 3.63 18.57 -14.38
CA ALA A 136 4.94 17.94 -14.28
C ALA A 136 5.57 17.74 -15.67
N ASP A 137 6.84 18.14 -15.82
CA ASP A 137 7.58 17.93 -17.06
C ASP A 137 7.69 16.44 -17.41
N THR A 138 7.75 15.57 -16.40
CA THR A 138 7.70 14.10 -16.53
C THR A 138 6.84 13.56 -15.40
N LEU A 139 6.16 12.43 -15.59
CA LEU A 139 5.33 11.83 -14.53
C LEU A 139 6.11 11.66 -13.22
N PRO A 140 5.62 12.23 -12.09
CA PRO A 140 6.36 12.29 -10.83
C PRO A 140 6.28 10.97 -10.04
N LEU A 141 6.57 9.85 -10.70
CA LEU A 141 6.63 8.53 -10.07
C LEU A 141 8.03 8.27 -9.51
N SER A 142 8.10 7.74 -8.29
CA SER A 142 9.34 7.33 -7.62
C SER A 142 9.28 5.86 -7.24
N PHE A 143 10.35 5.11 -7.52
CA PHE A 143 10.39 3.66 -7.30
C PHE A 143 11.11 3.26 -6.00
N GLY A 144 11.78 4.21 -5.33
CA GLY A 144 12.49 3.97 -4.07
C GLY A 144 11.55 3.50 -2.97
N ASP A 145 10.59 4.34 -2.60
CA ASP A 145 9.61 4.05 -1.55
C ASP A 145 8.71 2.87 -1.89
N PHE A 146 8.31 2.76 -3.16
CA PHE A 146 7.57 1.60 -3.67
C PHE A 146 8.36 0.30 -3.42
N THR A 147 9.63 0.25 -3.81
CA THR A 147 10.45 -0.96 -3.68
C THR A 147 10.70 -1.33 -2.22
N GLU A 148 10.94 -0.34 -1.37
CA GLU A 148 11.09 -0.59 0.07
C GLU A 148 9.80 -1.14 0.67
N THR A 149 8.65 -0.59 0.28
CA THR A 149 7.33 -1.01 0.75
C THR A 149 6.98 -2.42 0.26
N VAL A 150 7.27 -2.77 -1.00
CA VAL A 150 7.15 -4.15 -1.50
C VAL A 150 8.05 -5.08 -0.69
N GLY A 151 9.28 -4.66 -0.38
CA GLY A 151 10.18 -5.43 0.47
C GLY A 151 9.62 -5.70 1.86
N ARG A 152 8.89 -4.74 2.43
CA ARG A 152 8.14 -4.95 3.68
C ARG A 152 7.06 -6.01 3.51
N TYR A 153 6.25 -5.92 2.46
CA TYR A 153 5.17 -6.91 2.21
C TYR A 153 5.70 -8.33 2.00
N VAL A 154 6.83 -8.48 1.30
CA VAL A 154 7.50 -9.79 1.13
C VAL A 154 7.92 -10.38 2.48
N ARG A 155 8.47 -9.56 3.39
CA ARG A 155 8.81 -10.00 4.76
C ARG A 155 7.57 -10.38 5.56
N GLU A 156 6.52 -9.59 5.47
CA GLU A 156 5.26 -9.83 6.18
C GLU A 156 4.62 -11.17 5.78
N VAL A 157 4.53 -11.48 4.47
CA VAL A 157 3.92 -12.75 4.03
C VAL A 157 4.81 -13.97 4.33
N SER A 158 6.14 -13.79 4.30
CA SER A 158 7.08 -14.84 4.71
C SER A 158 6.92 -15.16 6.19
N LYS A 159 6.91 -14.11 7.04
CA LYS A 159 6.70 -14.23 8.48
C LYS A 159 5.33 -14.83 8.80
N LEU A 160 4.27 -14.40 8.11
CA LEU A 160 2.92 -14.94 8.29
C LEU A 160 2.89 -16.46 8.05
N ALA A 161 3.57 -16.95 7.02
CA ALA A 161 3.62 -18.39 6.73
C ALA A 161 4.37 -19.17 7.82
N ASP A 162 5.47 -18.63 8.33
CA ASP A 162 6.23 -19.24 9.42
C ASP A 162 5.42 -19.26 10.73
N ASP A 163 4.83 -18.11 11.11
CA ASP A 163 4.01 -17.98 12.31
C ASP A 163 2.80 -18.93 12.25
N THR A 164 2.08 -18.97 11.12
CA THR A 164 0.91 -19.86 10.94
C THR A 164 1.32 -21.33 11.07
N ARG A 165 2.48 -21.73 10.55
CA ARG A 165 3.00 -23.10 10.70
C ARG A 165 3.28 -23.44 12.16
N GLU A 166 3.92 -22.52 12.89
CA GLU A 166 4.21 -22.70 14.32
C GLU A 166 2.92 -22.78 15.15
N GLU A 167 1.94 -21.94 14.86
CA GLU A 167 0.62 -21.95 15.51
C GLU A 167 -0.12 -23.28 15.28
N ILE A 168 -0.11 -23.81 14.05
CA ILE A 168 -0.71 -25.12 13.74
C ILE A 168 0.00 -26.24 14.52
N ALA A 169 1.33 -26.23 14.55
CA ALA A 169 2.11 -27.22 15.26
C ALA A 169 1.82 -27.20 16.77
N GLU A 170 1.80 -26.01 17.37
CA GLU A 170 1.50 -25.83 18.78
C GLU A 170 0.06 -26.21 19.13
N LYS A 171 -0.91 -25.85 18.27
CA LYS A 171 -2.29 -26.27 18.45
C LYS A 171 -2.44 -27.79 18.44
N ASN A 172 -1.81 -28.46 17.46
CA ASN A 172 -1.83 -29.91 17.36
C ASN A 172 -1.17 -30.58 18.56
N ARG A 173 -0.07 -30.01 19.07
CA ARG A 173 0.58 -30.46 20.31
C ARG A 173 -0.36 -30.39 21.50
N ARG A 174 -1.03 -29.26 21.71
CA ARG A 174 -2.03 -29.09 22.80
C ARG A 174 -3.20 -30.05 22.70
N ILE A 175 -3.63 -30.38 21.48
CA ILE A 175 -4.66 -31.41 21.25
C ILE A 175 -4.15 -32.79 21.68
N ASN A 176 -2.94 -33.17 21.24
CA ASN A 176 -2.35 -34.47 21.54
C ASN A 176 -2.01 -34.65 23.03
N GLU A 177 -1.61 -33.58 23.72
CA GLU A 177 -1.35 -33.56 25.17
C GLU A 177 -2.65 -33.57 26.01
N GLY A 178 -3.82 -33.42 25.38
CA GLY A 178 -5.11 -33.36 26.09
C GLY A 178 -5.37 -32.05 26.83
N THR A 179 -4.55 -31.02 26.58
CA THR A 179 -4.59 -29.72 27.30
C THR A 179 -5.97 -29.08 27.26
N PHE A 180 -6.63 -29.06 26.10
CA PHE A 180 -7.97 -28.48 25.97
C PHE A 180 -9.04 -29.21 26.81
N ARG A 181 -8.92 -30.54 26.93
CA ARG A 181 -9.83 -31.35 27.75
C ARG A 181 -9.54 -31.19 29.24
N ALA A 182 -8.27 -31.03 29.60
CA ALA A 182 -7.86 -30.86 31.00
C ALA A 182 -8.40 -29.55 31.61
N VAL A 183 -8.60 -28.51 30.80
CA VAL A 183 -9.09 -27.19 31.25
C VAL A 183 -10.56 -26.91 30.90
N SER A 184 -11.26 -27.85 30.26
CA SER A 184 -12.67 -27.65 29.88
C SER A 184 -13.59 -27.66 31.11
N ASP A 185 -14.56 -26.75 31.15
CA ASP A 185 -15.60 -26.71 32.18
C ASP A 185 -16.57 -27.90 32.00
N PRO A 186 -16.76 -28.76 33.02
CA PRO A 186 -17.68 -29.90 32.94
C PRO A 186 -19.17 -29.50 32.90
N THR A 187 -19.52 -28.25 33.21
CA THR A 187 -20.89 -27.72 33.10
C THR A 187 -21.24 -27.26 31.69
N GLU A 188 -20.24 -27.10 30.82
CA GLU A 188 -20.39 -26.67 29.44
C GLU A 188 -20.22 -27.83 28.45
N THR A 189 -20.81 -27.69 27.26
CA THR A 189 -20.62 -28.69 26.20
C THR A 189 -19.22 -28.57 25.60
N TYR A 190 -18.35 -29.53 25.88
CA TYR A 190 -17.01 -29.58 25.31
C TYR A 190 -17.03 -30.11 23.87
N VAL A 191 -16.54 -29.30 22.93
CA VAL A 191 -16.26 -29.71 21.55
C VAL A 191 -14.75 -29.72 21.34
N ALA A 192 -14.18 -30.92 21.15
CA ALA A 192 -12.75 -31.07 20.96
C ALA A 192 -12.27 -30.35 19.68
N PRO A 193 -11.25 -29.48 19.75
CA PRO A 193 -10.65 -28.91 18.56
C PRO A 193 -10.11 -30.02 17.64
N LYS A 194 -10.33 -29.86 16.34
CA LYS A 194 -9.80 -30.80 15.35
C LYS A 194 -8.34 -30.48 15.05
N ALA A 195 -7.49 -31.49 15.09
CA ALA A 195 -6.10 -31.39 14.64
C ALA A 195 -6.06 -31.08 13.13
N GLU A 196 -5.12 -30.22 12.74
CA GLU A 196 -4.90 -29.85 11.34
C GLU A 196 -3.74 -30.63 10.74
N ALA A 197 -3.71 -30.75 9.41
CA ALA A 197 -2.51 -31.25 8.75
C ALA A 197 -1.34 -30.28 9.01
N PRO A 198 -0.11 -30.78 9.24
CA PRO A 198 1.06 -29.92 9.39
C PRO A 198 1.23 -29.01 8.17
N ALA A 199 1.40 -27.70 8.40
CA ALA A 199 1.66 -26.77 7.32
C ALA A 199 3.04 -27.04 6.69
N PRO A 200 3.15 -27.07 5.35
CA PRO A 200 4.41 -27.26 4.66
C PRO A 200 5.28 -26.00 4.73
N TYR A 201 6.56 -26.15 4.39
CA TYR A 201 7.41 -25.00 4.08
C TYR A 201 7.07 -24.47 2.68
N LEU A 202 6.84 -23.15 2.57
CA LEU A 202 6.62 -22.48 1.29
C LEU A 202 7.95 -22.00 0.71
N ASN A 203 8.10 -22.06 -0.62
CA ASN A 203 9.31 -21.61 -1.29
C ASN A 203 9.22 -20.13 -1.68
N PHE A 204 9.68 -19.23 -0.81
CA PHE A 204 9.72 -17.79 -1.09
C PHE A 204 10.92 -17.32 -1.94
N ALA A 205 11.84 -18.21 -2.33
CA ALA A 205 13.04 -17.82 -3.07
C ALA A 205 12.75 -17.08 -4.40
N PRO A 206 11.75 -17.48 -5.23
CA PRO A 206 11.40 -16.72 -6.43
C PRO A 206 10.99 -15.27 -6.12
N LEU A 207 10.21 -15.07 -5.06
CA LEU A 207 9.74 -13.75 -4.64
C LEU A 207 10.88 -12.88 -4.11
N GLN A 208 11.79 -13.46 -3.32
CA GLN A 208 12.98 -12.78 -2.82
C GLN A 208 13.94 -12.39 -3.96
N ASN A 209 14.13 -13.25 -4.95
CA ASN A 209 14.93 -12.95 -6.14
C ASN A 209 14.29 -11.83 -6.98
N ALA A 210 12.97 -11.85 -7.14
CA ALA A 210 12.24 -10.78 -7.83
C ALA A 210 12.39 -9.43 -7.10
N LEU A 211 12.30 -9.43 -5.77
CA LEU A 211 12.54 -8.23 -4.96
C LEU A 211 13.97 -7.70 -5.13
N ALA A 212 14.98 -8.57 -5.10
CA ALA A 212 16.37 -8.18 -5.33
C ALA A 212 16.56 -7.56 -6.72
N ARG A 213 15.92 -8.14 -7.75
CA ARG A 213 15.91 -7.58 -9.10
C ARG A 213 15.26 -6.20 -9.16
N LEU A 214 14.12 -6.02 -8.49
CA LEU A 214 13.43 -4.72 -8.40
C LEU A 214 14.28 -3.66 -7.70
N GLN A 215 14.99 -4.03 -6.62
CA GLN A 215 15.94 -3.16 -5.93
C GLN A 215 17.07 -2.69 -6.86
N GLU A 216 17.61 -3.60 -7.67
CA GLU A 216 18.63 -3.27 -8.67
C GLU A 216 18.09 -2.33 -9.75
N SER A 217 16.92 -2.62 -10.34
CA SER A 217 16.27 -1.73 -11.33
C SER A 217 16.05 -0.33 -10.78
N THR A 218 15.51 -0.24 -9.56
CA THR A 218 15.23 1.04 -8.89
C THR A 218 16.51 1.85 -8.67
N LYS A 219 17.58 1.19 -8.21
CA LYS A 219 18.88 1.85 -8.04
C LYS A 219 19.43 2.37 -9.37
N ASN A 220 19.34 1.56 -10.43
CA ASN A 220 19.84 1.93 -11.76
C ASN A 220 19.02 3.09 -12.36
N TYR A 221 17.70 3.05 -12.22
CA TYR A 221 16.80 4.13 -12.63
C TYR A 221 17.13 5.44 -11.92
N GLN A 222 17.27 5.42 -10.59
CA GLN A 222 17.58 6.61 -9.81
C GLN A 222 18.95 7.20 -10.20
N ALA A 223 19.95 6.35 -10.44
CA ALA A 223 21.27 6.78 -10.90
C ALA A 223 21.20 7.40 -12.32
N ALA A 224 20.42 6.81 -13.23
CA ALA A 224 20.23 7.33 -14.57
C ALA A 224 19.50 8.68 -14.56
N LEU A 225 18.41 8.78 -13.80
CA LEU A 225 17.60 10.00 -13.68
C LEU A 225 18.42 11.19 -13.15
N ASN A 226 19.32 10.95 -12.20
CA ASN A 226 20.18 11.97 -11.61
C ASN A 226 21.37 12.37 -12.49
N SER A 227 21.60 11.71 -13.63
CA SER A 227 22.73 12.01 -14.51
C SER A 227 22.46 13.28 -15.35
N THR A 228 23.48 14.12 -15.53
CA THR A 228 23.40 15.31 -16.41
C THR A 228 22.95 14.92 -17.82
N ALA A 229 23.41 13.78 -18.32
CA ALA A 229 23.10 13.28 -19.65
C ALA A 229 21.61 12.92 -19.80
N ALA A 230 20.97 12.41 -18.73
CA ALA A 230 19.52 12.20 -18.73
C ALA A 230 18.76 13.53 -18.64
N GLN A 231 19.20 14.46 -17.78
CA GLN A 231 18.58 15.78 -17.65
C GLN A 231 18.63 16.58 -18.97
N GLU A 232 19.70 16.44 -19.75
CA GLU A 232 19.79 17.03 -21.10
C GLU A 232 18.83 16.36 -22.09
N ARG A 233 18.71 15.02 -22.06
CA ARG A 233 17.79 14.27 -22.92
C ARG A 233 16.34 14.60 -22.65
N LEU A 234 15.95 14.75 -21.38
CA LEU A 234 14.59 15.06 -20.96
C LEU A 234 14.12 16.46 -21.39
N ARG A 235 15.02 17.33 -21.87
CA ARG A 235 14.63 18.59 -22.54
C ARG A 235 13.95 18.34 -23.89
N SER A 236 14.10 17.16 -24.48
CA SER A 236 13.39 16.75 -25.69
C SER A 236 11.98 16.26 -25.35
N ARG A 237 10.96 16.87 -25.97
CA ARG A 237 9.56 16.43 -25.88
C ARG A 237 9.36 14.98 -26.32
N GLU A 238 10.17 14.50 -27.27
CA GLU A 238 10.09 13.11 -27.74
C GLU A 238 10.54 12.14 -26.64
N THR A 239 11.72 12.38 -26.04
CA THR A 239 12.25 11.51 -24.98
C THR A 239 11.39 11.60 -23.72
N GLN A 240 10.91 12.79 -23.38
CA GLN A 240 9.95 13.00 -22.29
C GLN A 240 8.67 12.18 -22.51
N GLY A 241 8.05 12.29 -23.70
CA GLY A 241 6.84 11.54 -24.02
C GLY A 241 7.05 10.02 -24.03
N GLN A 242 8.19 9.54 -24.54
CA GLN A 242 8.54 8.11 -24.49
C GLN A 242 8.70 7.61 -23.05
N LEU A 243 9.35 8.40 -22.19
CA LEU A 243 9.49 8.07 -20.77
C LEU A 243 8.11 8.01 -20.10
N ASP A 244 7.27 9.03 -20.31
CA ASP A 244 5.94 9.08 -19.70
C ASP A 244 5.05 7.90 -20.13
N GLU A 245 5.13 7.46 -21.38
CA GLU A 245 4.42 6.25 -21.84
C GLU A 245 4.89 4.98 -21.11
N VAL A 246 6.20 4.84 -20.85
CA VAL A 246 6.71 3.71 -20.06
C VAL A 246 6.28 3.83 -18.59
N LEU A 247 6.38 5.02 -18.00
CA LEU A 247 6.00 5.27 -16.61
C LEU A 247 4.51 4.98 -16.35
N LYS A 248 3.61 5.33 -17.29
CA LYS A 248 2.19 4.94 -17.24
C LYS A 248 2.00 3.43 -17.18
N GLY A 249 2.86 2.68 -17.88
CA GLY A 249 2.82 1.22 -17.93
C GLY A 249 3.23 0.52 -16.63
N VAL A 250 3.92 1.22 -15.71
CA VAL A 250 4.45 0.60 -14.48
C VAL A 250 3.34 0.09 -13.58
N GLU A 251 2.33 0.90 -13.26
CA GLU A 251 1.22 0.44 -12.41
C GLU A 251 0.40 -0.65 -13.12
N HIS A 252 0.23 -0.55 -14.44
CA HIS A 252 -0.46 -1.56 -15.23
C HIS A 252 0.26 -2.92 -15.20
N SER A 253 1.59 -2.93 -15.17
CA SER A 253 2.40 -4.15 -15.05
C SER A 253 2.21 -4.90 -13.73
N MET A 254 1.55 -4.27 -12.74
CA MET A 254 1.17 -4.91 -11.48
C MET A 254 -0.16 -5.69 -11.58
N THR A 255 -0.82 -5.66 -12.74
CA THR A 255 -2.11 -6.33 -12.97
C THR A 255 -1.97 -7.61 -13.80
N ARG A 256 -2.92 -8.53 -13.62
CA ARG A 256 -3.03 -9.75 -14.43
C ARG A 256 -4.46 -10.01 -14.84
N ASP A 257 -4.66 -10.42 -16.09
CA ASP A 257 -5.99 -10.68 -16.64
C ASP A 257 -6.76 -11.80 -15.94
N ALA A 258 -6.05 -12.79 -15.41
CA ALA A 258 -6.66 -13.87 -14.61
C ALA A 258 -7.27 -13.36 -13.30
N GLY A 259 -6.84 -12.19 -12.82
CA GLY A 259 -7.26 -11.63 -11.55
C GLY A 259 -6.75 -12.40 -10.33
N LEU A 260 -7.33 -12.09 -9.17
CA LEU A 260 -7.05 -12.76 -7.91
C LEU A 260 -7.95 -14.00 -7.73
N PRO A 261 -7.46 -15.05 -7.03
CA PRO A 261 -8.27 -16.24 -6.72
C PRO A 261 -9.61 -15.86 -6.08
N ARG A 262 -10.69 -16.50 -6.53
CA ARG A 262 -12.10 -16.27 -6.13
C ARG A 262 -12.68 -14.90 -6.48
N ARG A 263 -11.86 -13.94 -6.92
CA ARG A 263 -12.28 -12.55 -7.17
C ARG A 263 -11.58 -11.98 -8.42
N PRO A 264 -11.81 -12.57 -9.61
CA PRO A 264 -11.06 -12.28 -10.82
C PRO A 264 -11.25 -10.85 -11.36
N TRP A 265 -12.27 -10.12 -10.87
CA TRP A 265 -12.43 -8.70 -11.18
C TRP A 265 -11.30 -7.84 -10.59
N PHE A 266 -10.72 -8.23 -9.45
CA PHE A 266 -9.54 -7.56 -8.92
C PHE A 266 -8.29 -8.14 -9.59
N LYS A 267 -7.61 -7.32 -10.39
CA LYS A 267 -6.47 -7.71 -11.22
C LYS A 267 -5.12 -7.37 -10.62
N HIS A 268 -5.07 -6.39 -9.73
CA HIS A 268 -3.84 -5.89 -9.14
C HIS A 268 -3.24 -6.85 -8.09
N GLN A 269 -1.95 -7.19 -8.24
CA GLN A 269 -1.30 -8.28 -7.50
C GLN A 269 -0.51 -7.82 -6.26
N ILE A 270 -0.28 -6.51 -6.08
CA ILE A 270 0.50 -5.99 -4.93
C ILE A 270 -0.39 -5.53 -3.77
N TYR A 271 -1.52 -4.89 -4.08
CA TYR A 271 -2.53 -4.46 -3.11
C TYR A 271 -3.93 -4.58 -3.71
N ALA A 272 -4.86 -5.12 -2.93
CA ALA A 272 -6.27 -5.23 -3.26
C ALA A 272 -7.13 -5.26 -1.98
N PRO A 273 -8.43 -4.94 -2.02
CA PRO A 273 -9.31 -5.19 -0.88
C PRO A 273 -9.26 -6.67 -0.48
N GLY A 274 -9.31 -6.99 0.80
CA GLY A 274 -9.28 -8.37 1.25
C GLY A 274 -10.63 -9.07 1.07
N PHE A 275 -10.58 -10.36 0.78
CA PHE A 275 -11.75 -11.19 0.54
C PHE A 275 -12.70 -11.23 1.74
N TYR A 276 -12.16 -11.24 2.97
CA TYR A 276 -12.94 -11.23 4.21
C TYR A 276 -12.90 -9.91 4.99
N THR A 277 -12.06 -8.94 4.59
CA THR A 277 -11.92 -7.64 5.29
C THR A 277 -12.73 -6.53 4.63
N GLY A 278 -13.47 -6.82 3.56
CA GLY A 278 -14.26 -5.83 2.83
C GLY A 278 -13.36 -4.72 2.27
N TYR A 279 -13.50 -3.50 2.78
CA TYR A 279 -12.71 -2.34 2.36
C TYR A 279 -11.24 -2.40 2.79
N GLY A 280 -10.91 -3.16 3.85
CA GLY A 280 -9.54 -3.28 4.34
C GLY A 280 -8.61 -3.93 3.31
N VAL A 281 -7.47 -3.30 3.04
CA VAL A 281 -6.48 -3.77 2.07
C VAL A 281 -5.76 -5.04 2.54
N LYS A 282 -5.44 -5.92 1.59
CA LYS A 282 -4.48 -7.01 1.73
C LYS A 282 -3.31 -6.76 0.78
N THR A 283 -2.09 -6.84 1.33
CA THR A 283 -0.83 -6.67 0.60
C THR A 283 -0.31 -8.04 0.18
N LEU A 284 0.16 -8.14 -1.07
CA LEU A 284 0.40 -9.41 -1.77
C LEU A 284 -0.78 -10.39 -1.57
N PRO A 285 -2.01 -9.96 -1.93
CA PRO A 285 -3.26 -10.60 -1.50
C PRO A 285 -3.32 -12.10 -1.83
N GLY A 286 -2.88 -12.52 -3.02
CA GLY A 286 -2.89 -13.93 -3.42
C GLY A 286 -2.14 -14.84 -2.45
N ILE A 287 -0.96 -14.41 -1.98
CA ILE A 287 -0.16 -15.16 -1.02
C ILE A 287 -0.79 -15.09 0.37
N ARG A 288 -1.04 -13.86 0.84
CA ARG A 288 -1.53 -13.60 2.20
C ARG A 288 -2.83 -14.34 2.48
N GLU A 289 -3.79 -14.23 1.58
CA GLU A 289 -5.11 -14.83 1.75
C GLU A 289 -5.06 -16.36 1.64
N ALA A 290 -4.16 -16.91 0.82
CA ALA A 290 -3.98 -18.36 0.73
C ALA A 290 -3.36 -18.95 2.01
N VAL A 291 -2.39 -18.24 2.62
CA VAL A 291 -1.83 -18.62 3.92
C VAL A 291 -2.88 -18.52 5.03
N GLU A 292 -3.62 -17.41 5.11
CA GLU A 292 -4.69 -17.22 6.11
C GLU A 292 -5.80 -18.28 6.02
N GLN A 293 -6.03 -18.84 4.82
CA GLN A 293 -7.02 -19.91 4.59
C GLN A 293 -6.43 -21.32 4.65
N HIS A 294 -5.14 -21.46 5.01
CA HIS A 294 -4.40 -22.72 5.01
C HIS A 294 -4.44 -23.45 3.65
N ASN A 295 -4.61 -22.71 2.56
CA ASN A 295 -4.57 -23.24 1.20
C ASN A 295 -3.13 -23.20 0.67
N TRP A 296 -2.30 -24.10 1.18
CA TRP A 296 -0.85 -24.11 0.94
C TRP A 296 -0.46 -24.28 -0.53
N LYS A 297 -1.26 -25.01 -1.30
CA LYS A 297 -1.03 -25.16 -2.74
C LYS A 297 -1.23 -23.84 -3.47
N GLU A 298 -2.33 -23.14 -3.19
CA GLU A 298 -2.57 -21.81 -3.77
C GLU A 298 -1.51 -20.81 -3.30
N ALA A 299 -1.04 -20.89 -2.05
CA ALA A 299 0.02 -20.03 -1.55
C ALA A 299 1.31 -20.17 -2.38
N ASP A 300 1.73 -21.40 -2.68
CA ASP A 300 2.92 -21.68 -3.50
C ASP A 300 2.75 -21.18 -4.95
N GLU A 301 1.57 -21.40 -5.54
CA GLU A 301 1.23 -20.87 -6.88
C GLU A 301 1.26 -19.33 -6.91
N GLN A 302 0.68 -18.68 -5.89
CA GLN A 302 0.62 -17.21 -5.80
C GLN A 302 1.98 -16.58 -5.49
N VAL A 303 2.90 -17.29 -4.82
CA VAL A 303 4.30 -16.84 -4.69
C VAL A 303 4.95 -16.68 -6.06
N THR A 304 4.73 -17.63 -6.97
CA THR A 304 5.26 -17.57 -8.34
C THR A 304 4.60 -16.43 -9.14
N VAL A 305 3.28 -16.24 -8.98
CA VAL A 305 2.55 -15.14 -9.64
C VAL A 305 3.04 -13.77 -9.18
N ALA A 306 3.18 -13.57 -7.87
CA ALA A 306 3.69 -12.31 -7.32
C ALA A 306 5.15 -12.05 -7.73
N ALA A 307 6.00 -13.07 -7.72
CA ALA A 307 7.38 -12.98 -8.19
C ALA A 307 7.45 -12.55 -9.67
N SER A 308 6.66 -13.19 -10.55
CA SER A 308 6.57 -12.82 -11.96
C SER A 308 6.08 -11.38 -12.15
N THR A 309 5.14 -10.93 -11.33
CA THR A 309 4.61 -9.56 -11.40
C THR A 309 5.68 -8.54 -10.99
N ILE A 310 6.41 -8.79 -9.90
CA ILE A 310 7.52 -7.92 -9.48
C ILE A 310 8.64 -7.88 -10.53
N GLN A 311 8.93 -9.01 -11.20
CA GLN A 311 9.88 -9.05 -12.31
C GLN A 311 9.42 -8.21 -13.51
N GLN A 312 8.11 -8.19 -13.82
CA GLN A 312 7.56 -7.34 -14.87
C GLN A 312 7.70 -5.85 -14.52
N VAL A 313 7.40 -5.47 -13.27
CA VAL A 313 7.63 -4.10 -12.79
C VAL A 313 9.11 -3.71 -12.92
N ALA A 314 10.03 -4.59 -12.52
CA ALA A 314 11.46 -4.34 -12.66
C ALA A 314 11.86 -4.12 -14.14
N ALA A 315 11.32 -4.93 -15.04
CA ALA A 315 11.54 -4.78 -16.48
C ALA A 315 11.01 -3.44 -17.02
N GLU A 316 9.85 -2.97 -16.57
CA GLU A 316 9.33 -1.63 -16.92
C GLU A 316 10.26 -0.51 -16.47
N ILE A 317 10.77 -0.61 -15.24
CA ILE A 317 11.74 0.35 -14.70
C ILE A 317 13.05 0.31 -15.50
N ASP A 318 13.49 -0.86 -15.98
CA ASP A 318 14.66 -0.95 -16.86
C ASP A 318 14.42 -0.29 -18.22
N ARG A 319 13.22 -0.42 -18.79
CA ARG A 319 12.86 0.28 -20.04
C ARG A 319 12.95 1.80 -19.85
N ALA A 320 12.42 2.31 -18.73
CA ALA A 320 12.54 3.71 -18.38
C ALA A 320 14.01 4.14 -18.20
N THR A 321 14.82 3.29 -17.55
CA THR A 321 16.26 3.50 -17.36
C THR A 321 17.02 3.58 -18.70
N ALA A 322 16.70 2.70 -19.65
CA ALA A 322 17.34 2.67 -20.96
C ALA A 322 17.09 3.97 -21.73
N LEU A 323 15.86 4.51 -21.71
CA LEU A 323 15.53 5.79 -22.33
C LEU A 323 16.37 6.94 -21.75
N LEU A 324 16.52 6.98 -20.42
CA LEU A 324 17.35 7.98 -19.73
C LEU A 324 18.84 7.88 -20.11
N GLN A 325 19.33 6.68 -20.42
CA GLN A 325 20.71 6.43 -20.84
C GLN A 325 20.93 6.60 -22.36
N GLY A 326 19.86 6.75 -23.15
CA GLY A 326 19.92 6.80 -24.61
C GLY A 326 20.05 5.43 -25.29
N GLY A 327 19.66 4.36 -24.60
CA GLY A 327 19.39 3.06 -25.21
C GLY A 327 18.13 3.14 -26.10
N ARG A 328 18.15 2.43 -27.23
CA ARG A 328 16.97 2.20 -28.06
C ARG A 328 16.16 1.02 -27.53
#